data_AF-A0A3F2RG03-F1
#
_entry.id   AF-A0A3F2RG03-F1
#
_cell.length_a   1.000
_cell.length_b   1.000
_cell.length_c   1.000
_cell.angle_alpha   90.00
_cell.angle_beta   90.00
_cell.angle_gamma   90.00
#
_symmetry.space_group_name_H-M   'P 1'
#
loop_
_entity.id
_entity.type
_entity.pdbx_description
1 polymer ?
#
loop_
_entity_poly.entity_id
_entity_poly.type
_entity_poly.pdbx_seq_one_letter_code
_entity_poly.pdbx_strand_id
1 'polypeptide(L)'
;MKVLPAAIIVAAFAIKIAEAKSNIHLRMKSSNIVMETLSADAGEWEQCKWIDKQIECVDGLQCVVSNDWYGQCIKSEVDTWGQCGGNGWTLPCKAGTVCQKKDDSYSQCVPSPGADKKVGEWGQCSWQGFSAQCDDGLKCVYSDINWFGFCVKKQAGIWAQCGGYGWTTDCVAGSKCDKKSDAYSQCIPSDDGSEKVLEWGQCKWSDKQIGCADGLQCAVFDDWYGQCVKKVADVWGQCGGKNWSGACTNGNTAK
;
A
#
# COMPACT_ATOMS: atom_id res chain seq x y z
N MET A 1 -62.16 54.21 9.05
CA MET A 1 -61.18 53.42 8.28
C MET A 1 -60.45 52.51 9.26
N LYS A 2 -60.68 51.20 9.19
CA LYS A 2 -59.95 50.18 9.95
C LYS A 2 -59.38 49.21 8.91
N VAL A 3 -58.06 49.07 8.88
CA VAL A 3 -57.35 48.15 8.00
C VAL A 3 -57.22 46.82 8.75
N LEU A 4 -57.70 45.72 8.18
CA LEU A 4 -57.49 44.36 8.68
C LEU A 4 -56.48 43.64 7.77
N PRO A 5 -55.55 42.83 8.29
CA PRO A 5 -54.54 42.15 7.50
C PRO A 5 -55.11 40.90 6.83
N ALA A 6 -54.75 40.68 5.56
CA ALA A 6 -55.08 39.47 4.80
C ALA A 6 -54.10 38.34 5.18
N ALA A 7 -54.65 37.20 5.61
CA ALA A 7 -53.91 35.97 5.84
C ALA A 7 -53.71 35.20 4.52
N ILE A 8 -52.47 34.84 4.20
CA ILE A 8 -52.11 34.01 3.05
C ILE A 8 -52.30 32.53 3.46
N ILE A 9 -53.23 31.84 2.80
CA ILE A 9 -53.45 30.40 2.95
C ILE A 9 -52.52 29.68 1.97
N VAL A 10 -51.54 28.93 2.49
CA VAL A 10 -50.70 28.02 1.69
C VAL A 10 -51.39 26.66 1.62
N ALA A 11 -51.92 26.31 0.45
CA ALA A 11 -52.50 24.99 0.19
C ALA A 11 -51.37 23.98 -0.12
N ALA A 12 -51.18 23.00 0.77
CA ALA A 12 -50.29 21.87 0.51
C ALA A 12 -50.99 20.85 -0.40
N PHE A 13 -50.52 20.71 -1.63
CA PHE A 13 -50.95 19.62 -2.52
C PHE A 13 -50.15 18.35 -2.18
N ALA A 14 -50.83 17.32 -1.66
CA ALA A 14 -50.24 16.01 -1.46
C ALA A 14 -50.13 15.28 -2.81
N ILE A 15 -48.91 15.10 -3.31
CA ILE A 15 -48.64 14.27 -4.49
C ILE A 15 -48.59 12.82 -4.03
N LYS A 16 -49.59 12.02 -4.42
CA LYS A 16 -49.53 10.56 -4.28
C LYS A 16 -48.65 9.99 -5.38
N ILE A 17 -47.53 9.39 -5.01
CA ILE A 17 -46.65 8.68 -5.94
C ILE A 17 -47.27 7.30 -6.18
N ALA A 18 -47.76 7.07 -7.39
CA ALA A 18 -48.15 5.74 -7.85
C ALA A 18 -46.90 5.01 -8.34
N GLU A 19 -46.65 3.81 -7.83
CA GLU A 19 -45.57 2.94 -8.32
C GLU A 19 -45.99 2.34 -9.67
N ALA A 20 -45.51 2.94 -10.76
CA ALA A 20 -45.52 2.32 -12.09
C ALA A 20 -44.08 1.92 -12.43
N LYS A 21 -43.82 0.62 -12.59
CA LYS A 21 -42.54 0.13 -13.14
C LYS A 21 -42.46 0.51 -14.61
N SER A 22 -41.64 1.51 -14.91
CA SER A 22 -41.28 1.96 -16.26
C SER A 22 -39.76 2.00 -16.37
N ASN A 23 -39.20 1.39 -17.43
CA ASN A 23 -37.77 1.39 -17.74
C ASN A 23 -37.34 2.63 -18.53
N ILE A 24 -38.03 3.77 -18.35
CA ILE A 24 -37.70 5.02 -19.03
C ILE A 24 -36.90 5.88 -18.05
N HIS A 25 -35.61 6.05 -18.32
CA HIS A 25 -34.77 7.05 -17.66
C HIS A 25 -35.18 8.46 -18.16
N LEU A 26 -36.09 9.11 -17.44
CA LEU A 26 -36.40 10.53 -17.66
C LEU A 26 -35.27 11.40 -17.10
N ARG A 27 -34.49 12.02 -17.99
CA ARG A 27 -33.49 13.02 -17.61
C ARG A 27 -34.18 14.38 -17.43
N MET A 28 -34.60 14.69 -16.21
CA MET A 28 -35.12 16.03 -15.87
C MET A 28 -33.94 17.01 -15.79
N LYS A 29 -33.92 18.04 -16.65
CA LYS A 29 -33.05 19.20 -16.43
C LYS A 29 -33.76 20.14 -15.47
N SER A 30 -33.36 20.13 -14.20
CA SER A 30 -33.80 21.14 -13.23
C SER A 30 -32.96 22.41 -13.41
N SER A 31 -33.63 23.54 -13.60
CA SER A 31 -33.01 24.87 -13.63
C SER A 31 -32.52 25.22 -12.22
N ASN A 32 -31.29 25.74 -12.16
CA ASN A 32 -30.58 26.24 -10.98
C ASN A 32 -31.50 26.89 -9.93
N ILE A 33 -31.66 26.23 -8.77
CA ILE A 33 -31.83 26.77 -7.40
C ILE A 33 -31.95 25.54 -6.47
N VAL A 34 -30.81 24.88 -6.22
CA VAL A 34 -30.42 24.00 -5.09
C VAL A 34 -29.26 23.12 -5.59
N MET A 35 -28.06 23.68 -5.69
CA MET A 35 -26.86 22.94 -6.09
C MET A 35 -25.67 23.32 -5.22
N GLU A 36 -25.87 23.31 -3.91
CA GLU A 36 -24.78 23.16 -2.94
C GLU A 36 -25.28 22.16 -1.89
N THR A 37 -24.45 21.16 -1.56
CA THR A 37 -24.71 20.06 -0.61
C THR A 37 -25.65 18.94 -1.05
N LEU A 38 -25.21 18.15 -2.04
CA LEU A 38 -25.41 16.70 -2.14
C LEU A 38 -24.53 16.24 -3.31
N SER A 39 -23.24 15.99 -3.06
CA SER A 39 -22.49 15.12 -3.97
C SER A 39 -23.19 13.78 -3.87
N ALA A 40 -23.94 13.40 -4.90
CA ALA A 40 -24.55 12.08 -4.95
C ALA A 40 -23.41 11.10 -5.15
N ASP A 41 -23.05 10.38 -4.10
CA ASP A 41 -22.11 9.27 -4.19
C ASP A 41 -22.60 8.29 -5.25
N ALA A 42 -21.69 7.80 -6.09
CA ALA A 42 -22.04 6.90 -7.17
C ALA A 42 -22.38 5.50 -6.63
N GLY A 43 -23.51 4.96 -7.08
CA GLY A 43 -23.98 3.62 -6.75
C GLY A 43 -23.21 2.51 -7.47
N GLU A 44 -23.54 1.25 -7.18
CA GLU A 44 -22.91 0.10 -7.83
C GLU A 44 -23.11 0.14 -9.34
N TRP A 45 -22.02 -0.03 -10.10
CA TRP A 45 -21.94 0.08 -11.56
C TRP A 45 -22.06 1.50 -12.13
N GLU A 46 -22.18 2.54 -11.31
CA GLU A 46 -22.18 3.92 -11.79
C GLU A 46 -20.76 4.42 -12.10
N GLN A 47 -20.65 5.38 -13.02
CA GLN A 47 -19.37 5.99 -13.37
C GLN A 47 -18.90 6.88 -12.22
N CYS A 48 -17.66 6.68 -11.78
CA CYS A 48 -17.03 7.45 -10.70
C CYS A 48 -15.93 8.39 -11.17
N LYS A 49 -15.39 8.21 -12.39
CA LYS A 49 -14.33 9.06 -12.96
C LYS A 49 -14.65 9.53 -14.36
N TRP A 50 -14.32 10.81 -14.60
CA TRP A 50 -14.24 11.54 -15.87
C TRP A 50 -12.86 12.21 -15.97
N ILE A 51 -12.61 12.91 -17.08
CA ILE A 51 -11.34 13.63 -17.33
C ILE A 51 -11.04 14.61 -16.20
N ASP A 52 -12.01 15.47 -15.86
CA ASP A 52 -11.81 16.58 -14.93
C ASP A 52 -12.41 16.34 -13.55
N LYS A 53 -12.95 15.15 -13.30
CA LYS A 53 -13.75 14.88 -12.10
C LYS A 53 -13.65 13.43 -11.67
N GLN A 54 -13.54 13.22 -10.36
CA GLN A 54 -13.80 11.94 -9.72
C GLN A 54 -14.77 12.18 -8.56
N ILE A 55 -15.73 11.29 -8.39
CA ILE A 55 -16.66 11.29 -7.25
C ILE A 55 -16.42 10.06 -6.40
N GLU A 56 -16.85 10.13 -5.15
CA GLU A 56 -16.83 9.00 -4.25
C GLU A 56 -17.95 8.01 -4.60
N CYS A 57 -17.71 6.75 -4.27
CA CYS A 57 -18.70 5.71 -4.38
C CYS A 57 -19.41 5.55 -3.03
N VAL A 58 -20.64 5.06 -3.04
CA VAL A 58 -21.36 4.70 -1.81
C VAL A 58 -20.53 3.71 -0.98
N ASP A 59 -20.63 3.79 0.35
CA ASP A 59 -19.95 2.90 1.29
C ASP A 59 -20.02 1.43 0.87
N GLY A 60 -18.86 0.76 0.90
CA GLY A 60 -18.71 -0.63 0.44
C GLY A 60 -18.38 -0.79 -1.04
N LEU A 61 -18.27 0.31 -1.78
CA LEU A 61 -17.81 0.35 -3.18
C LEU A 61 -16.48 1.11 -3.31
N GLN A 62 -15.73 0.81 -4.36
CA GLN A 62 -14.49 1.50 -4.73
C GLN A 62 -14.54 1.92 -6.20
N CYS A 63 -13.94 3.07 -6.50
CA CYS A 63 -13.83 3.59 -7.86
C CYS A 63 -12.70 2.86 -8.60
N VAL A 64 -13.05 1.89 -9.44
CA VAL A 64 -12.08 1.19 -10.31
C VAL A 64 -11.88 2.03 -11.56
N VAL A 65 -10.76 2.74 -11.61
CA VAL A 65 -10.36 3.58 -12.76
C VAL A 65 -9.84 2.70 -13.88
N SER A 66 -10.50 2.73 -15.04
CA SER A 66 -10.02 2.01 -16.24
C SER A 66 -9.12 2.88 -17.11
N ASN A 67 -9.38 4.19 -17.18
CA ASN A 67 -8.59 5.16 -17.95
C ASN A 67 -8.88 6.60 -17.47
N ASP A 68 -8.27 7.59 -18.12
CA ASP A 68 -8.38 9.00 -17.73
C ASP A 68 -9.81 9.56 -17.73
N TRP A 69 -10.71 9.00 -18.55
CA TRP A 69 -12.07 9.49 -18.73
C TRP A 69 -13.14 8.55 -18.15
N TYR A 70 -12.75 7.38 -17.63
CA TYR A 70 -13.68 6.37 -17.16
C TYR A 70 -13.16 5.61 -15.94
N GLY A 71 -14.00 5.57 -14.93
CA GLY A 71 -13.91 4.64 -13.81
C GLY A 71 -15.31 4.27 -13.35
N GLN A 72 -15.47 3.11 -12.74
CA GLN A 72 -16.76 2.59 -12.30
C GLN A 72 -16.72 2.21 -10.82
N CYS A 73 -17.80 2.51 -10.09
CA CYS A 73 -17.98 2.06 -8.72
C CYS A 73 -18.32 0.56 -8.71
N ILE A 74 -17.43 -0.23 -8.13
CA ILE A 74 -17.59 -1.69 -8.00
C ILE A 74 -17.41 -2.04 -6.53
N LYS A 75 -18.01 -3.15 -6.06
CA LYS A 75 -17.85 -3.62 -4.68
C LYS A 75 -16.37 -3.66 -4.26
N SER A 76 -16.10 -3.11 -3.09
CA SER A 76 -14.77 -3.12 -2.47
C SER A 76 -14.31 -4.53 -2.13
N GLU A 77 -15.25 -5.44 -1.92
CA GLU A 77 -15.06 -6.87 -1.72
C GLU A 77 -16.07 -7.64 -2.58
N VAL A 78 -15.59 -8.54 -3.43
CA VAL A 78 -16.44 -9.23 -4.41
C VAL A 78 -16.96 -10.55 -3.84
N ASP A 79 -18.28 -10.75 -3.87
CA ASP A 79 -18.91 -12.00 -3.41
C ASP A 79 -18.45 -13.22 -4.22
N THR A 80 -18.65 -14.42 -3.66
CA THR A 80 -18.40 -15.69 -4.36
C THR A 80 -19.11 -15.68 -5.74
N TRP A 81 -18.36 -16.06 -6.77
CA TRP A 81 -18.76 -16.07 -8.18
C TRP A 81 -18.85 -14.70 -8.88
N GLY A 82 -18.60 -13.60 -8.18
CA GLY A 82 -18.53 -12.26 -8.79
C GLY A 82 -17.26 -12.04 -9.61
N GLN A 83 -17.30 -11.07 -10.54
CA GLN A 83 -16.12 -10.66 -11.30
C GLN A 83 -15.17 -9.85 -10.40
N CYS A 84 -13.92 -10.29 -10.34
CA CYS A 84 -12.89 -9.69 -9.48
C CYS A 84 -11.64 -9.25 -10.25
N GLY A 85 -11.67 -9.31 -11.58
CA GLY A 85 -10.56 -8.83 -12.41
C GLY A 85 -10.82 -8.95 -13.90
N GLY A 86 -9.89 -8.40 -14.68
CA GLY A 86 -9.87 -8.39 -16.14
C GLY A 86 -9.04 -7.22 -16.67
N ASN A 87 -8.42 -7.35 -17.85
CA ASN A 87 -7.67 -6.30 -18.55
C ASN A 87 -6.72 -5.47 -17.64
N GLY A 88 -6.03 -6.14 -16.69
CA GLY A 88 -5.03 -5.53 -15.82
C GLY A 88 -5.51 -5.03 -14.45
N TRP A 89 -6.82 -5.02 -14.16
CA TRP A 89 -7.33 -4.72 -12.81
C TRP A 89 -7.66 -5.99 -12.02
N THR A 90 -7.60 -5.90 -10.69
CA THR A 90 -8.02 -6.95 -9.77
C THR A 90 -8.60 -6.35 -8.49
N LEU A 91 -9.59 -7.01 -7.90
CA LEU A 91 -10.24 -6.67 -6.63
C LEU A 91 -10.15 -7.85 -5.66
N PRO A 92 -10.17 -7.59 -4.34
CA PRO A 92 -10.21 -8.65 -3.36
C PRO A 92 -11.57 -9.36 -3.38
N CYS A 93 -11.54 -10.67 -3.20
CA CYS A 93 -12.73 -11.50 -3.04
C CYS A 93 -13.10 -11.62 -1.56
N LYS A 94 -14.37 -11.91 -1.30
CA LYS A 94 -14.88 -12.26 0.02
C LYS A 94 -14.08 -13.39 0.64
N ALA A 95 -13.95 -13.34 1.96
CA ALA A 95 -13.32 -14.39 2.76
C ALA A 95 -13.76 -15.81 2.34
N GLY A 96 -12.80 -16.71 2.23
CA GLY A 96 -12.96 -18.10 1.81
C GLY A 96 -12.95 -18.29 0.29
N THR A 97 -12.77 -17.22 -0.47
CA THR A 97 -12.75 -17.25 -1.94
C THR A 97 -11.56 -16.52 -2.52
N VAL A 98 -11.24 -16.84 -3.77
CA VAL A 98 -10.03 -16.39 -4.45
C VAL A 98 -10.34 -15.87 -5.83
N CYS A 99 -9.66 -14.81 -6.26
CA CYS A 99 -9.89 -14.24 -7.58
C CYS A 99 -9.23 -15.09 -8.66
N GLN A 100 -10.02 -15.93 -9.33
CA GLN A 100 -9.53 -16.83 -10.35
C GLN A 100 -9.62 -16.22 -11.75
N LYS A 101 -8.46 -15.95 -12.38
CA LYS A 101 -8.42 -15.58 -13.81
C LYS A 101 -9.04 -16.70 -14.66
N LYS A 102 -10.02 -16.35 -15.49
CA LYS A 102 -10.63 -17.25 -16.47
C LYS A 102 -10.09 -16.96 -17.87
N ASP A 103 -10.00 -15.68 -18.21
CA ASP A 103 -9.38 -15.17 -19.44
C ASP A 103 -8.79 -13.76 -19.20
N ASP A 104 -8.27 -13.13 -20.24
CA ASP A 104 -7.65 -11.81 -20.14
C ASP A 104 -8.61 -10.72 -19.68
N SER A 105 -9.90 -10.83 -20.01
CA SER A 105 -10.93 -9.82 -19.71
C SER A 105 -11.80 -10.17 -18.51
N TYR A 106 -11.70 -11.40 -17.98
CA TYR A 106 -12.57 -11.90 -16.92
C TYR A 106 -11.82 -12.76 -15.89
N SER A 107 -11.92 -12.36 -14.63
CA SER A 107 -11.54 -13.14 -13.45
C SER A 107 -12.71 -13.22 -12.48
N GLN A 108 -12.88 -14.36 -11.81
CA GLN A 108 -14.05 -14.66 -10.99
C GLN A 108 -13.65 -15.13 -9.60
N CYS A 109 -14.32 -14.64 -8.55
CA CYS A 109 -14.14 -15.17 -7.20
C CYS A 109 -14.65 -16.61 -7.13
N VAL A 110 -13.79 -17.57 -6.78
CA VAL A 110 -14.16 -18.98 -6.62
C VAL A 110 -13.82 -19.46 -5.21
N PRO A 111 -14.59 -20.39 -4.62
CA PRO A 111 -14.23 -20.97 -3.32
C PRO A 111 -12.81 -21.55 -3.33
N SER A 112 -12.02 -21.22 -2.31
CA SER A 112 -10.66 -21.73 -2.17
C SER A 112 -10.38 -22.06 -0.69
N PRO A 113 -10.21 -23.35 -0.35
CA PRO A 113 -9.84 -23.75 1.00
C PRO A 113 -8.53 -23.09 1.42
N GLY A 114 -8.58 -22.15 2.36
CA GLY A 114 -7.41 -21.46 2.88
C GLY A 114 -7.13 -20.07 2.29
N ALA A 115 -8.02 -19.50 1.47
CA ALA A 115 -7.89 -18.10 1.02
C ALA A 115 -7.82 -17.08 2.18
N ASP A 116 -8.40 -17.43 3.33
CA ASP A 116 -8.36 -16.60 4.56
C ASP A 116 -7.11 -16.79 5.41
N LYS A 117 -6.31 -17.81 5.10
CA LYS A 117 -5.09 -18.06 5.85
C LYS A 117 -4.02 -17.14 5.30
N LYS A 118 -3.56 -16.22 6.14
CA LYS A 118 -2.39 -15.42 5.83
C LYS A 118 -1.19 -16.35 5.59
N VAL A 119 -0.42 -16.00 4.57
CA VAL A 119 0.73 -16.76 4.12
C VAL A 119 1.99 -16.15 4.72
N GLY A 120 2.77 -16.98 5.40
CA GLY A 120 4.03 -16.56 6.01
C GLY A 120 5.13 -16.26 4.98
N GLU A 121 6.28 -15.80 5.49
CA GLU A 121 7.45 -15.45 4.67
C GLU A 121 7.87 -16.62 3.77
N TRP A 122 8.17 -16.33 2.51
CA TRP A 122 8.48 -17.27 1.42
C TRP A 122 7.33 -18.19 1.00
N GLY A 123 6.18 -18.12 1.67
CA GLY A 123 5.00 -18.88 1.29
C GLY A 123 4.39 -18.34 -0.02
N GLN A 124 3.73 -19.23 -0.74
CA GLN A 124 3.14 -18.93 -2.04
C GLN A 124 1.85 -18.11 -1.87
N CYS A 125 1.83 -16.89 -2.41
CA CYS A 125 0.69 -15.96 -2.32
C CYS A 125 -0.08 -15.79 -3.63
N SER A 126 0.45 -16.30 -4.74
CA SER A 126 -0.26 -16.22 -6.03
C SER A 126 0.16 -17.33 -7.00
N TRP A 127 -0.79 -17.79 -7.81
CA TRP A 127 -0.57 -18.55 -9.07
C TRP A 127 -1.86 -18.52 -9.88
N GLN A 128 -1.91 -19.20 -11.03
CA GLN A 128 -3.10 -19.24 -11.89
C GLN A 128 -4.40 -19.50 -11.12
N GLY A 129 -5.12 -18.40 -10.92
CA GLY A 129 -6.40 -18.38 -10.26
C GLY A 129 -6.39 -18.53 -8.73
N PHE A 130 -5.24 -18.33 -8.12
CA PHE A 130 -5.06 -18.27 -6.68
C PHE A 130 -4.38 -16.96 -6.29
N SER A 131 -4.90 -16.34 -5.24
CA SER A 131 -4.31 -15.24 -4.50
C SER A 131 -4.57 -15.48 -3.01
N ALA A 132 -3.58 -15.15 -2.18
CA ALA A 132 -3.71 -15.17 -0.73
C ALA A 132 -3.08 -13.92 -0.14
N GLN A 133 -3.60 -13.51 1.01
CA GLN A 133 -3.00 -12.43 1.77
C GLN A 133 -1.72 -12.92 2.46
N CYS A 134 -0.67 -12.10 2.48
CA CYS A 134 0.51 -12.38 3.27
C CYS A 134 0.29 -11.96 4.74
N ASP A 135 1.08 -12.52 5.66
CA ASP A 135 1.15 -12.06 7.05
C ASP A 135 1.46 -10.56 7.16
N ASP A 136 1.11 -9.98 8.32
CA ASP A 136 1.36 -8.56 8.57
C ASP A 136 2.85 -8.24 8.47
N GLY A 137 3.18 -7.16 7.76
CA GLY A 137 4.57 -6.79 7.45
C GLY A 137 5.15 -7.44 6.19
N LEU A 138 4.41 -8.30 5.50
CA LEU A 138 4.80 -8.91 4.23
C LEU A 138 4.02 -8.33 3.04
N LYS A 139 4.58 -8.48 1.84
CA LYS A 139 3.92 -8.18 0.55
C LYS A 139 4.11 -9.34 -0.43
N CYS A 140 3.11 -9.57 -1.26
CA CYS A 140 3.18 -10.56 -2.33
C CYS A 140 4.00 -9.96 -3.49
N VAL A 141 5.07 -10.65 -3.90
CA VAL A 141 5.90 -10.27 -5.05
C VAL A 141 5.87 -11.35 -6.12
N TYR A 142 6.18 -10.97 -7.36
CA TYR A 142 6.16 -11.85 -8.53
C TYR A 142 7.54 -11.89 -9.16
N SER A 143 8.03 -13.09 -9.48
CA SER A 143 9.22 -13.26 -10.30
C SER A 143 8.97 -12.87 -11.76
N ASP A 144 10.03 -12.67 -12.55
CA ASP A 144 10.04 -12.35 -13.99
C ASP A 144 9.11 -13.24 -14.84
N ILE A 145 8.92 -14.49 -14.45
CA ILE A 145 8.05 -15.43 -15.18
C ILE A 145 6.55 -15.23 -14.90
N ASN A 146 6.18 -14.30 -14.00
CA ASN A 146 4.80 -13.95 -13.59
C ASN A 146 3.85 -15.14 -13.35
N TRP A 147 4.41 -16.32 -13.10
CA TRP A 147 3.67 -17.59 -13.03
C TRP A 147 3.17 -17.87 -11.61
N PHE A 148 3.94 -17.45 -10.61
CA PHE A 148 3.59 -17.56 -9.21
C PHE A 148 4.16 -16.38 -8.43
N GLY A 149 3.52 -16.05 -7.30
CA GLY A 149 3.98 -15.06 -6.35
C GLY A 149 4.22 -15.67 -4.98
N PHE A 150 5.08 -15.04 -4.20
CA PHE A 150 5.37 -15.44 -2.82
C PHE A 150 5.53 -14.22 -1.90
N CYS A 151 5.32 -14.45 -0.61
CA CYS A 151 5.35 -13.40 0.40
C CYS A 151 6.80 -13.09 0.79
N VAL A 152 7.18 -11.82 0.74
CA VAL A 152 8.46 -11.31 1.25
C VAL A 152 8.20 -10.15 2.19
N LYS A 153 9.21 -9.78 2.99
CA LYS A 153 9.11 -8.60 3.87
C LYS A 153 8.87 -7.34 3.03
N LYS A 154 7.97 -6.46 3.50
CA LYS A 154 7.79 -5.13 2.90
C LYS A 154 9.08 -4.30 2.92
N GLN A 155 9.84 -4.45 4.01
CA GLN A 155 11.18 -3.92 4.17
C GLN A 155 12.14 -5.02 4.62
N ALA A 156 13.11 -5.34 3.77
CA ALA A 156 14.16 -6.30 4.05
C ALA A 156 15.23 -5.66 4.96
N GLY A 157 15.65 -6.39 5.99
CA GLY A 157 16.72 -5.94 6.88
C GLY A 157 18.06 -5.86 6.17
N ILE A 158 19.02 -5.17 6.78
CA ILE A 158 20.38 -5.14 6.26
C ILE A 158 20.94 -6.57 6.14
N TRP A 159 21.64 -6.85 5.05
CA TRP A 159 22.13 -8.16 4.64
C TRP A 159 21.07 -9.21 4.29
N ALA A 160 19.77 -8.90 4.40
CA ALA A 160 18.72 -9.81 3.96
C ALA A 160 18.56 -9.79 2.42
N GLN A 161 17.95 -10.84 1.88
CA GLN A 161 17.56 -10.86 0.48
C GLN A 161 16.49 -9.80 0.22
N CYS A 162 16.71 -9.00 -0.82
CA CYS A 162 15.80 -7.95 -1.24
C CYS A 162 15.32 -8.12 -2.68
N GLY A 163 15.83 -9.12 -3.41
CA GLY A 163 15.42 -9.39 -4.78
C GLY A 163 16.05 -10.64 -5.37
N GLY A 164 15.72 -10.89 -6.63
CA GLY A 164 16.15 -12.04 -7.42
C GLY A 164 15.09 -12.33 -8.49
N TYR A 165 15.43 -12.95 -9.62
CA TYR A 165 14.52 -13.28 -10.72
C TYR A 165 13.44 -12.22 -10.96
N GLY A 166 13.86 -10.95 -11.03
CA GLY A 166 13.04 -9.76 -11.30
C GLY A 166 12.07 -9.27 -10.23
N TRP A 167 11.90 -10.00 -9.12
CA TRP A 167 11.21 -9.43 -7.97
C TRP A 167 12.17 -8.57 -7.15
N THR A 168 11.62 -7.56 -6.47
CA THR A 168 12.36 -6.70 -5.54
C THR A 168 11.48 -6.27 -4.36
N THR A 169 12.10 -5.96 -3.24
CA THR A 169 11.49 -5.32 -2.07
C THR A 169 12.37 -4.21 -1.53
N ASP A 170 11.78 -3.33 -0.73
CA ASP A 170 12.48 -2.18 -0.18
C ASP A 170 13.45 -2.64 0.89
N CYS A 171 14.60 -1.98 1.02
CA CYS A 171 15.51 -2.20 2.13
C CYS A 171 15.12 -1.29 3.30
N VAL A 172 15.52 -1.66 4.51
CA VAL A 172 15.47 -0.74 5.66
C VAL A 172 16.30 0.51 5.37
N ALA A 173 15.93 1.63 5.99
CA ALA A 173 16.62 2.91 5.81
C ALA A 173 18.14 2.79 5.99
N GLY A 174 18.91 3.55 5.20
CA GLY A 174 20.37 3.48 5.19
C GLY A 174 20.94 2.24 4.51
N SER A 175 20.13 1.46 3.79
CA SER A 175 20.60 0.33 2.97
C SER A 175 19.95 0.32 1.58
N LYS A 176 20.67 -0.21 0.60
CA LYS A 176 20.23 -0.30 -0.81
C LYS A 176 20.20 -1.75 -1.27
N CYS A 177 19.25 -2.10 -2.12
CA CYS A 177 19.15 -3.44 -2.69
C CYS A 177 20.18 -3.60 -3.81
N ASP A 178 21.23 -4.38 -3.57
CA ASP A 178 22.33 -4.57 -4.50
C ASP A 178 22.25 -5.96 -5.16
N LYS A 179 22.21 -5.99 -6.50
CA LYS A 179 22.13 -7.24 -7.27
C LYS A 179 23.45 -7.99 -7.17
N LYS A 180 23.42 -9.21 -6.62
CA LYS A 180 24.60 -10.10 -6.55
C LYS A 180 24.62 -11.15 -7.65
N SER A 181 23.44 -11.62 -8.04
CA SER A 181 23.23 -12.55 -9.14
C SER A 181 21.83 -12.37 -9.71
N ASP A 182 21.48 -13.15 -10.74
CA ASP A 182 20.10 -13.18 -11.21
C ASP A 182 19.15 -13.70 -10.13
N ALA A 183 19.55 -14.67 -9.30
CA ALA A 183 18.69 -15.27 -8.28
C ALA A 183 18.64 -14.49 -6.95
N TYR A 184 19.57 -13.56 -6.73
CA TYR A 184 19.82 -13.00 -5.41
C TYR A 184 20.32 -11.55 -5.47
N SER A 185 19.56 -10.67 -4.83
CA SER A 185 19.95 -9.31 -4.48
C SER A 185 19.90 -9.17 -2.96
N GLN A 186 20.81 -8.39 -2.39
CA GLN A 186 20.97 -8.25 -0.96
C GLN A 186 20.92 -6.78 -0.54
N CYS A 187 20.23 -6.49 0.57
CA CYS A 187 20.34 -5.17 1.17
C CYS A 187 21.76 -4.98 1.72
N ILE A 188 22.49 -4.01 1.19
CA ILE A 188 23.82 -3.62 1.68
C ILE A 188 23.76 -2.22 2.27
N PRO A 189 24.64 -1.86 3.24
CA PRO A 189 24.77 -0.48 3.69
C PRO A 189 24.88 0.47 2.50
N SER A 190 24.05 1.53 2.49
CA SER A 190 24.17 2.54 1.45
C SER A 190 25.41 3.37 1.71
N ASP A 191 26.25 3.50 0.70
CA ASP A 191 27.47 4.30 0.73
C ASP A 191 27.27 5.67 0.08
N ASP A 192 26.11 5.94 -0.52
CA ASP A 192 25.83 7.17 -1.29
C ASP A 192 25.65 8.42 -0.42
N GLY A 193 25.35 8.25 0.87
CA GLY A 193 25.10 9.33 1.83
C GLY A 193 23.71 9.96 1.69
N SER A 194 22.81 9.35 0.91
CA SER A 194 21.43 9.82 0.74
C SER A 194 20.59 9.60 2.01
N GLU A 195 20.95 8.60 2.81
CA GLU A 195 20.33 8.30 4.10
C GLU A 195 21.37 8.08 5.20
N LYS A 196 20.98 8.35 6.45
CA LYS A 196 21.84 8.14 7.61
C LYS A 196 21.95 6.64 7.92
N VAL A 197 23.16 6.17 8.16
CA VAL A 197 23.45 4.74 8.39
C VAL A 197 22.93 4.30 9.77
N LEU A 198 22.16 3.21 9.80
CA LEU A 198 21.61 2.62 11.03
C LEU A 198 22.69 1.93 11.89
N GLU A 199 22.32 1.54 13.11
CA GLU A 199 23.22 0.83 14.04
C GLU A 199 23.77 -0.43 13.38
N TRP A 200 25.07 -0.66 13.55
CA TRP A 200 25.87 -1.71 12.90
C TRP A 200 26.09 -1.57 11.39
N GLY A 201 25.58 -0.51 10.75
CA GLY A 201 25.90 -0.24 9.35
C GLY A 201 27.33 0.31 9.17
N GLN A 202 27.96 0.02 8.03
CA GLN A 202 29.26 0.57 7.69
C GLN A 202 29.14 2.07 7.38
N CYS A 203 29.98 2.88 8.00
CA CYS A 203 29.98 4.34 7.84
C CYS A 203 31.28 4.89 7.28
N LYS A 204 32.31 4.05 7.10
CA LYS A 204 33.59 4.43 6.49
C LYS A 204 34.07 3.37 5.50
N TRP A 205 34.61 3.89 4.40
CA TRP A 205 35.38 3.23 3.34
C TRP A 205 36.74 3.93 3.22
N SER A 206 37.60 3.44 2.32
CA SER A 206 38.97 3.96 2.12
C SER A 206 39.01 5.46 1.81
N ASP A 207 38.05 5.95 1.02
CA ASP A 207 37.97 7.30 0.47
C ASP A 207 36.75 8.09 0.96
N LYS A 208 35.86 7.45 1.72
CA LYS A 208 34.56 8.01 2.08
C LYS A 208 34.19 7.73 3.53
N GLN A 209 33.55 8.71 4.16
CA GLN A 209 32.86 8.53 5.44
C GLN A 209 31.51 9.24 5.38
N ILE A 210 30.45 8.55 5.81
CA ILE A 210 29.06 9.06 5.81
C ILE A 210 28.49 9.12 7.22
N GLY A 211 27.41 9.88 7.39
CA GLY A 211 26.77 10.12 8.68
C GLY A 211 25.93 8.93 9.17
N CYS A 212 26.01 8.66 10.48
CA CYS A 212 25.14 7.70 11.16
C CYS A 212 23.80 8.33 11.57
N ALA A 213 22.79 7.50 11.78
CA ALA A 213 21.47 7.90 12.28
C ALA A 213 21.56 8.61 13.64
N ASP A 214 20.49 9.30 14.03
CA ASP A 214 20.49 10.08 15.26
C ASP A 214 20.76 9.19 16.49
N GLY A 215 21.60 9.67 17.40
CA GLY A 215 22.06 8.89 18.56
C GLY A 215 23.26 7.95 18.29
N LEU A 216 23.70 7.83 17.03
CA LEU A 216 24.84 7.00 16.63
C LEU A 216 26.07 7.83 16.24
N GLN A 217 27.24 7.19 16.28
CA GLN A 217 28.53 7.73 15.83
C GLN A 217 29.25 6.70 14.97
N CYS A 218 30.09 7.17 14.05
CA CYS A 218 30.93 6.28 13.25
C CYS A 218 32.19 5.90 14.04
N ALA A 219 32.25 4.68 14.58
CA ALA A 219 33.45 4.14 15.17
C ALA A 219 34.39 3.65 14.05
N VAL A 220 35.46 4.40 13.81
CA VAL A 220 36.47 4.07 12.79
C VAL A 220 37.46 3.06 13.34
N PHE A 221 37.52 1.88 12.74
CA PHE A 221 38.44 0.81 13.15
C PHE A 221 39.80 0.95 12.46
N ASP A 222 39.78 1.26 11.16
CA ASP A 222 40.97 1.47 10.34
C ASP A 222 40.66 2.42 9.16
N ASP A 223 41.61 2.54 8.23
CA ASP A 223 41.50 3.47 7.10
C ASP A 223 40.40 3.11 6.10
N TRP A 224 39.91 1.86 6.09
CA TRP A 224 38.93 1.37 5.11
C TRP A 224 37.61 0.93 5.75
N TYR A 225 37.53 0.81 7.07
CA TYR A 225 36.35 0.31 7.77
C TYR A 225 36.00 1.14 9.01
N GLY A 226 34.71 1.45 9.13
CA GLY A 226 34.10 2.04 10.31
C GLY A 226 32.64 1.65 10.38
N GLN A 227 32.09 1.57 11.59
CA GLN A 227 30.73 1.11 11.83
C GLN A 227 29.95 2.08 12.71
N CYS A 228 28.67 2.28 12.41
CA CYS A 228 27.79 3.08 13.24
C CYS A 228 27.43 2.35 14.52
N VAL A 229 27.81 2.92 15.65
CA VAL A 229 27.53 2.40 16.99
C VAL A 229 26.87 3.50 17.83
N LYS A 230 26.26 3.13 18.94
CA LYS A 230 25.67 4.11 19.86
C LYS A 230 26.73 5.12 20.34
N LYS A 231 26.34 6.40 20.42
CA LYS A 231 27.17 7.44 21.08
C LYS A 231 27.40 7.13 22.56
N VAL A 232 26.37 6.55 23.19
CA VAL A 232 26.43 6.03 24.56
C VAL A 232 26.23 4.52 24.49
N ALA A 233 27.30 3.77 24.70
CA ALA A 233 27.26 2.31 24.65
C ALA A 233 26.56 1.75 25.89
N ASP A 234 25.61 0.83 25.70
CA ASP A 234 25.00 0.07 26.79
C ASP A 234 25.99 -0.98 27.35
N VAL A 235 25.57 -1.79 28.34
CA VAL A 235 26.44 -2.72 29.09
C VAL A 235 27.22 -3.68 28.18
N TRP A 236 26.72 -3.97 26.98
CA TRP A 236 27.35 -4.87 26.01
C TRP A 236 27.81 -4.16 24.73
N GLY A 237 27.62 -2.84 24.65
CA GLY A 237 27.93 -2.03 23.48
C GLY A 237 29.42 -1.73 23.37
N GLN A 238 29.87 -1.45 22.15
CA GLN A 238 31.26 -1.04 21.91
C GLN A 238 31.55 0.34 22.52
N CYS A 239 32.49 0.40 23.46
CA CYS A 239 32.77 1.63 24.21
C CYS A 239 34.26 2.06 24.25
N GLY A 240 35.04 1.68 23.23
CA GLY A 240 36.45 2.07 23.06
C GLY A 240 37.05 1.63 21.71
N GLY A 241 38.29 2.06 21.43
CA GLY A 241 39.04 1.78 20.19
C GLY A 241 39.91 2.96 19.74
N LYS A 242 40.80 2.74 18.76
CA LYS A 242 41.83 3.72 18.33
C LYS A 242 41.26 5.07 17.84
N ASN A 243 39.96 5.13 17.51
CA ASN A 243 39.26 6.35 17.08
C ASN A 243 37.84 6.49 17.68
N TRP A 244 37.61 5.98 18.89
CA TRP A 244 36.30 6.08 19.54
C TRP A 244 36.19 7.40 20.35
N SER A 245 35.06 8.10 20.23
CA SER A 245 34.81 9.39 20.91
C SER A 245 33.51 9.43 21.72
N GLY A 246 32.89 8.27 21.99
CA GLY A 246 31.64 8.16 22.73
C GLY A 246 31.76 8.20 24.25
N ALA A 247 30.70 7.77 24.94
CA ALA A 247 30.71 7.46 26.37
C ALA A 247 30.25 6.01 26.60
N CYS A 248 30.76 5.35 27.65
CA CYS A 248 30.19 4.09 28.15
C CYS A 248 29.10 4.41 29.18
N THR A 249 28.02 3.63 29.23
CA THR A 249 26.96 3.83 30.24
C THR A 249 27.50 3.49 31.64
N ASN A 250 27.07 4.26 32.66
CA ASN A 250 27.29 4.01 34.09
C ASN A 250 28.74 3.84 34.55
N GLY A 251 29.69 4.61 34.01
CA GLY A 251 31.07 4.60 34.49
C GLY A 251 31.86 3.33 34.13
N ASN A 252 31.32 2.51 33.24
CA ASN A 252 32.09 1.44 32.61
C ASN A 252 33.26 2.03 31.83
N THR A 253 34.41 1.36 31.81
CA THR A 253 35.57 1.75 31.02
C THR A 253 35.85 0.66 30.01
N ALA A 254 36.22 1.04 28.78
CA ALA A 254 36.80 0.09 27.83
C ALA A 254 38.02 -0.58 28.48
N LYS A 255 38.11 -1.91 28.35
CA LYS A 255 39.32 -2.67 28.70
C LYS A 255 40.32 -2.62 27.57
#